data_AF-A0A8B6C448-F1
#
_entry.id   AF-A0A8B6C448-F1
#
_cell.length_a   1.000
_cell.length_b   1.000
_cell.length_c   1.000
_cell.angle_alpha   90.00
_cell.angle_beta   90.00
_cell.angle_gamma   90.00
#
_symmetry.space_group_name_H-M   'P 1'
#
loop_
_entity.id
_entity.type
_entity.pdbx_description
1 polymer ?
#
loop_
_entity_poly.entity_id
_entity_poly.type
_entity_poly.pdbx_seq_one_letter_code
_entity_poly.pdbx_strand_id
1 'polypeptide(L)'
;MMDVTEIDFLEAHWDNTVDDVTLSQICNDIENENTAVEKLEDLSLSQVMDMYEVNAEMDKMIDTPDSFDLMEVEITPENVIEQLEKALDSLHTSRYSFVDDASVGTLIKSTESKNTRKNTNWSIATFNDWRGERMMKTNCAIPELLNFTAMDINQWLSKFAIETRRKDGKPYPPRTLYILCVGLLRCLRENGVNLNFLDERDSRFYEFRRALSARMIELTAQGVGTTTKQAEPISKETEKTSLG
;
A
#
# COMPACT_ATOMS: atom_id res chain seq x y z
N MET A 1 -37.36 9.73 -0.65
CA MET A 1 -37.16 9.87 0.80
C MET A 1 -36.60 8.54 1.27
N MET A 2 -35.28 8.42 1.27
CA MET A 2 -34.59 7.17 1.63
C MET A 2 -34.14 7.27 3.08
N ASP A 3 -34.44 6.18 3.79
CA ASP A 3 -34.27 5.96 5.22
C ASP A 3 -32.79 5.92 5.60
N VAL A 4 -32.45 6.58 6.70
CA VAL A 4 -31.08 6.82 7.18
C VAL A 4 -30.94 6.09 8.50
N THR A 5 -30.85 4.76 8.45
CA THR A 5 -30.62 3.93 9.64
C THR A 5 -29.82 2.67 9.29
N GLU A 6 -28.51 2.84 9.04
CA GLU A 6 -27.49 1.79 9.25
C GLU A 6 -26.08 2.38 9.00
N ILE A 7 -25.62 3.25 9.89
CA ILE A 7 -24.20 3.60 10.02
C ILE A 7 -23.81 3.37 11.48
N ASP A 8 -23.81 2.10 11.89
CA ASP A 8 -23.34 1.64 13.21
C ASP A 8 -22.07 0.79 13.05
N PHE A 9 -21.04 1.33 12.38
CA PHE A 9 -19.74 0.63 12.21
C PHE A 9 -18.51 1.44 12.65
N LEU A 10 -18.70 2.49 13.47
CA LEU A 10 -17.61 3.36 13.93
C LEU A 10 -17.41 3.43 15.46
N GLU A 11 -17.94 2.49 16.24
CA GLU A 11 -17.61 2.36 17.67
C GLU A 11 -17.08 0.97 18.01
N ALA A 12 -15.94 0.60 17.41
CA ALA A 12 -15.09 -0.37 18.07
C ALA A 12 -14.00 0.39 18.82
N HIS A 13 -14.14 0.38 20.14
CA HIS A 13 -13.17 0.88 21.10
C HIS A 13 -11.93 -0.03 21.04
N TRP A 14 -10.89 0.35 20.28
CA TRP A 14 -9.62 -0.35 20.30
C TRP A 14 -8.63 0.38 21.20
N ASP A 15 -8.09 -0.36 22.16
CA ASP A 15 -7.10 0.07 23.13
C ASP A 15 -5.87 0.70 22.44
N ASN A 16 -5.68 2.00 22.66
CA ASN A 16 -4.69 2.87 22.04
C ASN A 16 -3.25 2.68 22.57
N THR A 17 -2.90 1.49 23.03
CA THR A 17 -1.61 1.20 23.66
C THR A 17 -0.67 0.43 22.74
N VAL A 18 -0.37 1.01 21.58
CA VAL A 18 0.91 0.73 20.91
C VAL A 18 1.79 1.95 21.16
N ASP A 19 2.68 1.85 22.14
CA ASP A 19 3.60 2.93 22.47
C ASP A 19 4.59 3.21 21.32
N ASP A 20 4.98 4.48 21.22
CA ASP A 20 5.81 5.05 20.15
C ASP A 20 7.21 4.39 20.07
N VAL A 21 7.66 3.75 21.17
CA VAL A 21 8.92 2.98 21.20
C VAL A 21 8.79 1.76 20.31
N THR A 22 7.66 1.06 20.37
CA THR A 22 7.40 -0.13 19.56
C THR A 22 7.26 0.21 18.07
N LEU A 23 6.72 1.39 17.71
CA LEU A 23 6.56 1.83 16.32
C LEU A 23 7.84 2.44 15.73
N SER A 24 8.62 3.18 16.53
CA SER A 24 9.97 3.60 16.15
C SER A 24 10.88 2.37 15.94
N GLN A 25 10.70 1.32 16.74
CA GLN A 25 11.40 0.06 16.57
C GLN A 25 11.00 -0.64 15.26
N ILE A 26 9.70 -0.72 14.94
CA ILE A 26 9.23 -1.28 13.66
C ILE A 26 9.76 -0.49 12.45
N CYS A 27 9.80 0.84 12.52
CA CYS A 27 10.41 1.68 11.49
C CYS A 27 11.92 1.41 11.34
N ASN A 28 12.64 1.32 12.46
CA ASN A 28 14.07 1.01 12.48
C ASN A 28 14.37 -0.42 11.98
N ASP A 29 13.50 -1.39 12.29
CA ASP A 29 13.67 -2.79 11.89
C ASP A 29 13.44 -2.94 10.37
N ILE A 30 12.49 -2.19 9.78
CA ILE A 30 12.28 -2.08 8.32
C ILE A 30 13.47 -1.37 7.63
N GLU A 31 14.16 -0.47 8.33
CA GLU A 31 15.35 0.23 7.84
C GLU A 31 16.62 -0.66 7.95
N ASN A 32 16.73 -1.51 8.95
CA ASN A 32 17.88 -2.41 9.17
C ASN A 32 17.88 -3.67 8.28
N GLU A 33 16.72 -4.18 7.85
CA GLU A 33 16.64 -5.31 6.90
C GLU A 33 17.07 -4.96 5.45
N ASN A 34 17.37 -3.70 5.13
CA ASN A 34 17.71 -3.25 3.78
C ASN A 34 19.11 -2.61 3.66
N THR A 35 20.13 -3.17 4.32
CA THR A 35 21.52 -2.67 4.29
C THR A 35 22.24 -2.89 2.94
N ALA A 36 21.65 -2.46 1.82
CA ALA A 36 22.26 -2.59 0.48
C ALA A 36 21.78 -1.55 -0.54
N VAL A 37 21.63 -0.26 -0.23
CA VAL A 37 21.45 0.76 -1.29
C VAL A 37 22.13 2.09 -0.94
N GLU A 38 23.46 2.14 -1.06
CA GLU A 38 24.28 3.35 -0.87
C GLU A 38 24.37 4.26 -2.12
N LYS A 39 23.36 4.31 -3.00
CA LYS A 39 23.42 5.19 -4.20
C LYS A 39 22.07 5.83 -4.56
N LEU A 40 21.47 6.55 -3.61
CA LEU A 40 20.22 7.29 -3.82
C LEU A 40 20.41 8.72 -4.33
N GLU A 41 21.64 9.16 -4.60
CA GLU A 41 21.92 10.56 -4.88
C GLU A 41 21.59 11.03 -6.31
N ASP A 42 21.23 10.15 -7.25
CA ASP A 42 20.96 10.54 -8.66
C ASP A 42 19.79 9.81 -9.37
N LEU A 43 18.84 9.20 -8.64
CA LEU A 43 17.76 8.40 -9.27
C LEU A 43 16.41 9.12 -9.32
N SER A 44 15.74 9.07 -10.48
CA SER A 44 14.35 9.51 -10.64
C SER A 44 13.37 8.56 -9.94
N LEU A 45 12.19 9.07 -9.56
CA LEU A 45 11.11 8.28 -8.93
C LEU A 45 10.77 6.99 -9.70
N SER A 46 10.82 7.03 -11.03
CA SER A 46 10.65 5.86 -11.89
C SER A 46 11.76 4.81 -11.71
N GLN A 47 13.02 5.23 -11.58
CA GLN A 47 14.16 4.31 -11.41
C GLN A 47 14.19 3.67 -10.01
N VAL A 48 13.64 4.36 -9.01
CA VAL A 48 13.43 3.79 -7.68
C VAL A 48 12.34 2.72 -7.71
N MET A 49 11.33 2.86 -8.58
CA MET A 49 10.26 1.86 -8.75
C MET A 49 10.73 0.63 -9.53
N ASP A 50 11.54 0.82 -10.58
CA ASP A 50 12.10 -0.28 -11.39
C ASP A 50 13.01 -1.23 -10.58
N MET A 51 13.61 -0.74 -9.48
CA MET A 51 14.43 -1.55 -8.59
C MET A 51 13.62 -2.55 -7.73
N TYR A 52 12.28 -2.42 -7.70
CA TYR A 52 11.39 -3.25 -6.89
C TYR A 52 10.30 -3.98 -7.69
N GLU A 53 10.40 -4.04 -9.03
CA GLU A 53 9.48 -4.82 -9.87
C GLU A 53 9.98 -6.27 -10.04
N VAL A 54 9.38 -7.20 -9.30
CA VAL A 54 9.57 -8.64 -9.50
C VAL A 54 8.54 -9.16 -10.52
N ASN A 55 9.09 -9.54 -11.68
CA ASN A 55 8.64 -10.54 -12.66
C ASN A 55 7.47 -10.20 -13.62
N ALA A 56 7.83 -9.79 -14.83
CA ALA A 56 6.97 -9.67 -16.01
C ALA A 56 7.19 -10.81 -17.04
N GLU A 57 7.23 -12.08 -16.61
CA GLU A 57 7.42 -13.23 -17.52
C GLU A 57 6.23 -14.21 -17.66
N MET A 58 5.04 -13.87 -17.16
CA MET A 58 3.93 -14.83 -17.11
C MET A 58 2.93 -14.77 -18.29
N ASP A 59 3.34 -14.26 -19.45
CA ASP A 59 2.42 -13.98 -20.58
C ASP A 59 2.73 -14.79 -21.86
N LYS A 60 3.45 -15.92 -21.75
CA LYS A 60 3.86 -16.74 -22.91
C LYS A 60 3.30 -18.15 -23.00
N MET A 61 2.28 -18.50 -22.21
CA MET A 61 1.64 -19.82 -22.31
C MET A 61 0.12 -19.69 -22.35
N ILE A 62 -0.41 -19.37 -23.53
CA ILE A 62 -1.80 -19.70 -23.88
C ILE A 62 -1.72 -20.74 -24.99
N ASP A 63 -1.84 -22.00 -24.61
CA ASP A 63 -2.01 -23.13 -25.52
C ASP A 63 -3.52 -23.29 -25.73
N THR A 64 -4.02 -22.98 -26.92
CA THR A 64 -5.43 -23.14 -27.27
C THR A 64 -5.66 -24.59 -27.74
N PRO A 65 -6.54 -25.38 -27.10
CA PRO A 65 -6.80 -26.73 -27.56
C PRO A 65 -7.55 -26.74 -28.90
N ASP A 66 -7.04 -27.58 -29.78
CA ASP A 66 -7.56 -27.95 -31.09
C ASP A 66 -9.06 -28.31 -31.08
N SER A 67 -9.70 -27.96 -32.19
CA SER A 67 -10.99 -28.44 -32.73
C SER A 67 -11.73 -29.52 -31.93
N PHE A 68 -12.89 -29.16 -31.40
CA PHE A 68 -13.82 -30.08 -30.73
C PHE A 68 -14.62 -30.87 -31.78
N ASP A 69 -14.21 -32.10 -32.08
CA ASP A 69 -14.95 -33.01 -32.97
C ASP A 69 -16.21 -33.52 -32.26
N LEU A 70 -17.39 -33.11 -32.74
CA LEU A 70 -18.69 -33.54 -32.23
C LEU A 70 -19.07 -34.88 -32.85
N MET A 71 -18.84 -35.98 -32.13
CA MET A 71 -19.31 -37.30 -32.50
C MET A 71 -20.80 -37.43 -32.13
N GLU A 72 -21.68 -37.62 -33.12
CA GLU A 72 -23.10 -37.93 -32.88
C GLU A 72 -23.22 -39.32 -32.24
N VAL A 73 -23.81 -39.37 -31.03
CA VAL A 73 -24.05 -40.62 -30.28
C VAL A 73 -25.53 -40.97 -30.35
N GLU A 74 -25.86 -42.13 -30.91
CA GLU A 74 -27.22 -42.68 -30.88
C GLU A 74 -27.58 -43.14 -29.46
N ILE A 75 -28.69 -42.61 -28.92
CA ILE A 75 -29.11 -42.83 -27.52
C ILE A 75 -30.11 -43.99 -27.46
N THR A 76 -29.78 -45.05 -26.70
CA THR A 76 -30.70 -46.12 -26.30
C THR A 76 -31.05 -46.03 -24.80
N PRO A 77 -32.24 -46.48 -24.34
CA PRO A 77 -32.74 -46.23 -22.98
C PRO A 77 -31.87 -46.82 -21.85
N GLU A 78 -31.17 -47.93 -22.12
CA GLU A 78 -30.31 -48.62 -21.15
C GLU A 78 -28.96 -47.89 -20.94
N ASN A 79 -28.50 -47.11 -21.94
CA ASN A 79 -27.26 -46.34 -21.85
C ASN A 79 -27.43 -45.00 -21.11
N VAL A 80 -28.66 -44.54 -20.86
CA VAL A 80 -28.92 -43.22 -20.26
C VAL A 80 -28.55 -43.20 -18.77
N ILE A 81 -28.82 -44.29 -18.04
CA ILE A 81 -28.52 -44.36 -16.60
C ILE A 81 -27.00 -44.40 -16.39
N GLU A 82 -26.28 -45.22 -17.16
CA GLU A 82 -24.82 -45.28 -17.08
C GLU A 82 -24.17 -43.94 -17.48
N GLN A 83 -24.70 -43.25 -18.50
CA GLN A 83 -24.21 -41.94 -18.91
C GLN A 83 -24.51 -40.84 -17.88
N LEU A 84 -25.67 -40.89 -17.20
CA LEU A 84 -26.01 -39.97 -16.12
C LEU A 84 -25.12 -40.19 -14.90
N GLU A 85 -24.84 -41.45 -14.54
CA GLU A 85 -23.92 -41.79 -13.45
C GLU A 85 -22.49 -41.34 -13.78
N LYS A 86 -22.01 -41.55 -15.02
CA LYS A 86 -20.71 -41.04 -15.48
C LYS A 86 -20.63 -39.52 -15.51
N ALA A 87 -21.71 -38.85 -15.93
CA ALA A 87 -21.78 -37.40 -15.94
C ALA A 87 -21.79 -36.84 -14.51
N LEU A 88 -22.50 -37.49 -13.58
CA LEU A 88 -22.55 -37.15 -12.16
C LEU A 88 -21.18 -37.36 -11.49
N ASP A 89 -20.49 -38.46 -11.80
CA ASP A 89 -19.12 -38.71 -11.31
C ASP A 89 -18.13 -37.67 -11.88
N SER A 90 -18.29 -37.27 -13.14
CA SER A 90 -17.47 -36.21 -13.76
C SER A 90 -17.72 -34.81 -13.15
N LEU A 91 -18.94 -34.55 -12.67
CA LEU A 91 -19.30 -33.34 -11.92
C LEU A 91 -18.66 -33.33 -10.53
N HIS A 92 -18.59 -34.50 -9.87
CA HIS A 92 -17.94 -34.66 -8.57
C HIS A 92 -16.40 -34.73 -8.63
N THR A 93 -15.82 -35.07 -9.77
CA THR A 93 -14.35 -35.07 -10.02
C THR A 93 -13.88 -33.87 -10.81
N SER A 94 -14.65 -32.79 -10.85
CA SER A 94 -14.19 -31.52 -11.40
C SER A 94 -12.92 -31.06 -10.68
N ARG A 95 -11.86 -30.76 -11.45
CA ARG A 95 -10.65 -30.09 -10.95
C ARG A 95 -10.92 -28.70 -10.38
N TYR A 96 -12.12 -28.16 -10.58
CA TYR A 96 -12.56 -26.86 -10.12
C TYR A 96 -13.54 -27.02 -8.96
N SER A 97 -13.19 -26.45 -7.80
CA SER A 97 -14.09 -26.28 -6.67
C SER A 97 -14.85 -24.96 -6.80
N PHE A 98 -16.16 -24.98 -6.59
CA PHE A 98 -16.96 -23.76 -6.50
C PHE A 98 -16.80 -23.14 -5.12
N VAL A 99 -16.44 -21.86 -5.08
CA VAL A 99 -16.19 -21.09 -3.87
C VAL A 99 -17.29 -20.04 -3.75
N ASP A 100 -17.85 -19.85 -2.56
CA ASP A 100 -18.82 -18.80 -2.28
C ASP A 100 -18.14 -17.44 -2.05
N ASP A 101 -18.88 -16.36 -2.22
CA ASP A 101 -18.34 -14.98 -2.10
C ASP A 101 -17.75 -14.69 -0.71
N ALA A 102 -18.26 -15.30 0.36
CA ALA A 102 -17.73 -15.09 1.72
C ALA A 102 -16.37 -15.78 1.91
N SER A 103 -16.18 -16.96 1.31
CA SER A 103 -14.88 -17.64 1.25
C SER A 103 -13.85 -16.84 0.45
N VAL A 104 -14.24 -16.23 -0.68
CA VAL A 104 -13.39 -15.31 -1.44
C VAL A 104 -12.99 -14.10 -0.58
N GLY A 105 -13.96 -13.48 0.10
CA GLY A 105 -13.71 -12.35 0.99
C GLY A 105 -12.77 -12.69 2.15
N THR A 106 -12.93 -13.88 2.75
CA THR A 106 -12.05 -14.39 3.83
C THR A 106 -10.62 -14.57 3.34
N LEU A 107 -10.45 -15.16 2.15
CA LEU A 107 -9.14 -15.38 1.56
C LEU A 107 -8.41 -14.06 1.29
N ILE A 108 -9.10 -13.09 0.68
CA ILE A 108 -8.56 -11.75 0.42
C ILE A 108 -8.11 -11.09 1.74
N LYS A 109 -8.97 -11.10 2.77
CA LYS A 109 -8.65 -10.51 4.08
C LYS A 109 -7.48 -11.21 4.78
N SER A 110 -7.37 -12.53 4.64
CA SER A 110 -6.29 -13.33 5.23
C SER A 110 -4.93 -13.10 4.57
N THR A 111 -4.94 -12.63 3.32
CA THR A 111 -3.73 -12.37 2.53
C THR A 111 -3.06 -11.06 2.94
N GLU A 112 -3.81 -10.12 3.53
CA GLU A 112 -3.24 -8.86 3.99
C GLU A 112 -2.35 -9.06 5.23
N SER A 113 -1.10 -8.60 5.15
CA SER A 113 -0.18 -8.67 6.27
C SER A 113 -0.70 -7.86 7.47
N LYS A 114 -0.48 -8.36 8.69
CA LYS A 114 -0.79 -7.60 9.93
C LYS A 114 -0.11 -6.24 9.94
N ASN A 115 1.07 -6.12 9.33
CA ASN A 115 1.83 -4.87 9.27
C ASN A 115 1.16 -3.84 8.34
N THR A 116 0.65 -4.29 7.20
CA THR A 116 -0.08 -3.43 6.24
C THR A 116 -1.31 -2.81 6.91
N ARG A 117 -2.12 -3.63 7.59
CA ARG A 117 -3.30 -3.16 8.31
C ARG A 117 -2.96 -2.15 9.40
N LYS A 118 -1.92 -2.43 10.20
CA LYS A 118 -1.43 -1.48 11.23
C LYS A 118 -1.03 -0.14 10.62
N ASN A 119 -0.31 -0.16 9.50
CA ASN A 119 0.13 1.04 8.81
C ASN A 119 -1.05 1.84 8.22
N THR A 120 -2.01 1.16 7.58
CA THR A 120 -3.24 1.79 7.08
C THR A 120 -3.99 2.48 8.22
N ASN A 121 -4.20 1.79 9.33
CA ASN A 121 -4.87 2.35 10.51
C ASN A 121 -4.11 3.55 11.09
N TRP A 122 -2.79 3.44 11.20
CA TRP A 122 -1.96 4.54 11.69
C TRP A 122 -2.03 5.77 10.79
N SER A 123 -2.06 5.57 9.47
CA SER A 123 -2.20 6.64 8.50
C SER A 123 -3.55 7.36 8.65
N ILE A 124 -4.65 6.60 8.79
CA ILE A 124 -6.00 7.14 9.00
C ILE A 124 -6.07 7.91 10.32
N ALA A 125 -5.56 7.35 11.42
CA ALA A 125 -5.54 8.00 12.72
C ALA A 125 -4.76 9.31 12.68
N THR A 126 -3.57 9.31 12.08
CA THR A 126 -2.73 10.51 11.92
C THR A 126 -3.43 11.59 11.09
N PHE A 127 -4.12 11.21 10.02
CA PHE A 127 -4.92 12.14 9.22
C PHE A 127 -6.08 12.73 10.01
N ASN A 128 -6.80 11.92 10.79
CA ASN A 128 -7.93 12.39 11.60
C ASN A 128 -7.48 13.31 12.75
N ASP A 129 -6.36 13.00 13.41
CA ASP A 129 -5.73 13.88 14.40
C ASP A 129 -5.39 15.25 13.79
N TRP A 130 -4.66 15.25 12.66
CA TRP A 130 -4.32 16.48 11.95
C TRP A 130 -5.55 17.26 11.51
N ARG A 131 -6.56 16.57 10.96
CA ARG A 131 -7.82 17.16 10.52
C ARG A 131 -8.52 17.86 11.67
N GLY A 132 -8.67 17.18 12.82
CA GLY A 132 -9.30 17.73 14.02
C GLY A 132 -8.57 18.98 14.53
N GLU A 133 -7.24 18.91 14.67
CA GLU A 133 -6.45 20.06 15.10
C GLU A 133 -6.57 21.25 14.14
N ARG A 134 -6.55 21.00 12.83
CA ARG A 134 -6.66 22.05 11.82
C ARG A 134 -8.03 22.71 11.85
N MET A 135 -9.10 21.91 11.94
CA MET A 135 -10.46 22.42 12.06
C MET A 135 -10.61 23.31 13.30
N MET A 136 -10.03 22.92 14.44
CA MET A 136 -10.03 23.75 15.66
C MET A 136 -9.26 25.06 15.49
N LYS A 137 -8.07 25.02 14.87
CA LYS A 137 -7.20 26.21 14.74
C LYS A 137 -7.69 27.22 13.70
N THR A 138 -8.35 26.74 12.64
CA THR A 138 -8.68 27.57 11.46
C THR A 138 -10.17 27.78 11.26
N ASN A 139 -11.02 27.08 12.03
CA ASN A 139 -12.48 27.07 11.89
C ASN A 139 -12.96 26.71 10.47
N CYS A 140 -12.14 25.98 9.70
CA CYS A 140 -12.52 25.47 8.40
C CYS A 140 -13.18 24.08 8.53
N ALA A 141 -14.19 23.81 7.71
CA ALA A 141 -14.76 22.48 7.60
C ALA A 141 -13.94 21.66 6.60
N ILE A 142 -13.30 20.59 7.07
CA ILE A 142 -12.58 19.64 6.23
C ILE A 142 -13.47 18.40 6.11
N PRO A 143 -13.79 17.86 4.93
CA PRO A 143 -14.56 16.63 4.81
C PRO A 143 -13.83 15.43 5.43
N GLU A 144 -14.53 14.32 5.61
CA GLU A 144 -13.87 13.04 5.89
C GLU A 144 -13.14 12.52 4.65
N LEU A 145 -12.10 11.71 4.84
CA LEU A 145 -11.24 11.22 3.75
C LEU A 145 -12.05 10.54 2.63
N LEU A 146 -13.04 9.72 2.99
CA LEU A 146 -13.87 8.98 2.03
C LEU A 146 -14.77 9.90 1.18
N ASN A 147 -15.00 11.13 1.65
CA ASN A 147 -15.82 12.14 0.97
C ASN A 147 -14.98 13.14 0.17
N PHE A 148 -13.67 12.92 0.01
CA PHE A 148 -12.82 13.81 -0.75
C PHE A 148 -13.12 13.75 -2.24
N THR A 149 -13.17 14.92 -2.87
CA THR A 149 -13.06 15.07 -4.31
C THR A 149 -11.59 15.17 -4.75
N ALA A 150 -11.33 15.19 -6.06
CA ALA A 150 -9.97 15.46 -6.55
C ALA A 150 -9.43 16.84 -6.12
N MET A 151 -10.32 17.83 -5.97
CA MET A 151 -9.95 19.15 -5.45
C MET A 151 -9.58 19.07 -3.97
N ASP A 152 -10.35 18.32 -3.17
CA ASP A 152 -10.06 18.10 -1.75
C ASP A 152 -8.72 17.39 -1.54
N ILE A 153 -8.38 16.43 -2.40
CA ILE A 153 -7.07 15.77 -2.38
C ILE A 153 -5.95 16.81 -2.56
N ASN A 154 -6.00 17.61 -3.63
CA ASN A 154 -4.99 18.65 -3.87
C ASN A 154 -4.93 19.68 -2.75
N GLN A 155 -6.07 20.04 -2.19
CA GLN A 155 -6.12 21.06 -1.17
C GLN A 155 -5.65 20.54 0.19
N TRP A 156 -6.26 19.46 0.67
CA TRP A 156 -6.12 19.01 2.04
C TRP A 156 -4.98 18.03 2.22
N LEU A 157 -4.76 17.08 1.29
CA LEU A 157 -3.63 16.17 1.42
C LEU A 157 -2.29 16.88 1.22
N SER A 158 -2.23 17.97 0.43
CA SER A 158 -1.02 18.80 0.35
C SER A 158 -0.67 19.45 1.68
N LYS A 159 -1.69 20.01 2.36
CA LYS A 159 -1.52 20.61 3.70
C LYS A 159 -1.15 19.55 4.73
N PHE A 160 -1.82 18.40 4.71
CA PHE A 160 -1.48 17.26 5.55
C PHE A 160 -0.02 16.85 5.37
N ALA A 161 0.45 16.68 4.13
CA ALA A 161 1.84 16.29 3.86
C ALA A 161 2.86 17.31 4.41
N ILE A 162 2.55 18.60 4.33
CA ILE A 162 3.45 19.67 4.79
C ILE A 162 3.42 19.84 6.31
N GLU A 163 2.27 19.70 6.93
CA GLU A 163 2.03 20.08 8.33
C GLU A 163 2.17 18.93 9.32
N THR A 164 2.01 17.70 8.87
CA THR A 164 2.05 16.53 9.76
C THR A 164 3.43 16.38 10.41
N ARG A 165 3.41 16.13 11.73
CA ARG A 165 4.60 15.99 12.58
C ARG A 165 4.44 14.78 13.49
N ARG A 166 5.57 14.31 14.00
CA ARG A 166 5.63 13.36 15.11
C ARG A 166 5.04 14.00 16.38
N LYS A 167 4.70 13.18 17.38
CA LYS A 167 4.18 13.66 18.67
C LYS A 167 5.21 14.52 19.44
N ASP A 168 6.51 14.34 19.19
CA ASP A 168 7.59 15.19 19.72
C ASP A 168 7.73 16.54 18.97
N GLY A 169 6.87 16.81 17.99
CA GLY A 169 6.87 18.02 17.17
C GLY A 169 7.87 18.01 16.01
N LYS A 170 8.75 17.00 15.92
CA LYS A 170 9.73 16.91 14.83
C LYS A 170 9.07 16.48 13.52
N PRO A 171 9.66 16.87 12.36
CA PRO A 171 9.19 16.37 11.09
C PRO A 171 9.35 14.84 10.99
N TYR A 172 8.42 14.21 10.28
CA TYR A 172 8.61 12.85 9.81
C TYR A 172 9.69 12.82 8.72
N PRO A 173 10.48 11.73 8.61
CA PRO A 173 11.34 11.49 7.46
C PRO A 173 10.55 11.43 6.14
N PRO A 174 11.19 11.73 4.99
CA PRO A 174 10.55 11.66 3.67
C PRO A 174 9.83 10.33 3.41
N ARG A 175 10.47 9.20 3.73
CA ARG A 175 9.92 7.86 3.53
C ARG A 175 8.65 7.64 4.35
N THR A 176 8.68 8.03 5.62
CA THR A 176 7.54 7.92 6.52
C THR A 176 6.36 8.75 6.03
N LEU A 177 6.61 9.95 5.51
CA LEU A 177 5.57 10.80 4.95
C LEU A 177 4.88 10.17 3.73
N TYR A 178 5.67 9.58 2.82
CA TYR A 178 5.12 8.85 1.68
C TYR A 178 4.29 7.64 2.12
N ILE A 179 4.77 6.88 3.12
CA ILE A 179 4.06 5.72 3.68
C ILE A 179 2.70 6.12 4.25
N LEU A 180 2.61 7.25 4.97
CA LEU A 180 1.32 7.78 5.44
C LEU A 180 0.35 8.00 4.26
N CYS A 181 0.81 8.62 3.17
CA CYS A 181 -0.01 8.83 1.98
C CYS A 181 -0.45 7.50 1.32
N VAL A 182 0.43 6.50 1.27
CA VAL A 182 0.08 5.16 0.76
C VAL A 182 -0.99 4.49 1.63
N GLY A 183 -0.91 4.63 2.96
CA GLY A 183 -1.94 4.12 3.87
C GLY A 183 -3.32 4.76 3.61
N LEU A 184 -3.36 6.09 3.40
CA LEU A 184 -4.60 6.79 3.05
C LEU A 184 -5.17 6.33 1.70
N LEU A 185 -4.32 6.15 0.69
CA LEU A 185 -4.74 5.62 -0.61
C LEU A 185 -5.32 4.20 -0.49
N ARG A 186 -4.72 3.35 0.34
CA ARG A 186 -5.23 2.00 0.58
C ARG A 186 -6.62 2.04 1.21
N CYS A 187 -6.82 2.88 2.23
CA CYS A 187 -8.14 3.09 2.84
C CYS A 187 -9.20 3.49 1.81
N LEU A 188 -8.89 4.42 0.91
CA LEU A 188 -9.82 4.81 -0.17
C LEU A 188 -10.20 3.62 -1.06
N ARG A 189 -9.21 2.81 -1.48
CA ARG A 189 -9.44 1.64 -2.34
C ARG A 189 -10.28 0.56 -1.65
N GLU A 190 -9.99 0.27 -0.38
CA GLU A 190 -10.73 -0.71 0.42
C GLU A 190 -12.20 -0.31 0.61
N ASN A 191 -12.49 0.99 0.58
CA ASN A 191 -13.84 1.54 0.65
C ASN A 191 -14.45 1.85 -0.74
N GLY A 192 -13.86 1.34 -1.82
CA GLY A 192 -14.37 1.50 -3.18
C GLY A 192 -14.21 2.88 -3.80
N VAL A 193 -13.46 3.78 -3.17
CA VAL A 193 -13.21 5.14 -3.67
C VAL A 193 -12.03 5.12 -4.65
N ASN A 194 -12.32 5.38 -5.94
CA ASN A 194 -11.32 5.38 -7.00
C ASN A 194 -10.66 6.76 -7.18
N LEU A 195 -9.82 7.15 -6.23
CA LEU A 195 -9.00 8.36 -6.27
C LEU A 195 -7.53 8.00 -6.10
N ASN A 196 -6.93 7.44 -7.17
CA ASN A 196 -5.53 7.05 -7.15
C ASN A 196 -4.59 8.26 -7.25
N PHE A 197 -4.49 9.02 -6.16
CA PHE A 197 -3.79 10.31 -6.14
C PHE A 197 -2.27 10.22 -6.28
N LEU A 198 -1.70 9.02 -6.16
CA LEU A 198 -0.30 8.73 -6.43
C LEU A 198 -0.03 8.29 -7.88
N ASP A 199 -1.06 8.09 -8.71
CA ASP A 199 -0.86 7.75 -10.13
C ASP A 199 -0.34 8.97 -10.90
N GLU A 200 0.88 8.88 -11.41
CA GLU A 200 1.51 9.97 -12.17
C GLU A 200 0.73 10.34 -13.44
N ARG A 201 0.00 9.38 -14.02
CA ARG A 201 -0.80 9.57 -15.24
C ARG A 201 -2.07 10.38 -14.98
N ASP A 202 -2.53 10.42 -13.73
CA ASP A 202 -3.71 11.20 -13.36
C ASP A 202 -3.31 12.64 -13.00
N SER A 203 -3.47 13.54 -13.97
CA SER A 203 -3.13 14.96 -13.83
C SER A 203 -3.98 15.70 -12.79
N ARG A 204 -5.14 15.15 -12.40
CA ARG A 204 -6.03 15.79 -11.41
C ARG A 204 -5.36 15.93 -10.06
N PHE A 205 -4.33 15.13 -9.74
CA PHE A 205 -3.64 15.14 -8.45
C PHE A 205 -2.20 15.68 -8.54
N TYR A 206 -1.87 16.37 -9.64
CA TYR A 206 -0.54 16.91 -9.88
C TYR A 206 -0.06 17.85 -8.76
N GLU A 207 -0.93 18.73 -8.28
CA GLU A 207 -0.59 19.69 -7.21
C GLU A 207 -0.24 18.98 -5.90
N PHE A 208 -1.02 17.96 -5.52
CA PHE A 208 -0.69 17.13 -4.36
C PHE A 208 0.67 16.45 -4.51
N ARG A 209 0.93 15.80 -5.64
CA ARG A 209 2.21 15.09 -5.86
C ARG A 209 3.40 16.06 -5.81
N ARG A 210 3.25 17.26 -6.36
CA ARG A 210 4.28 18.31 -6.26
C ARG A 210 4.50 18.78 -4.84
N ALA A 211 3.45 19.02 -4.07
CA ALA A 211 3.58 19.43 -2.67
C ALA A 211 4.28 18.35 -1.83
N LEU A 212 3.90 17.08 -2.01
CA LEU A 212 4.54 15.95 -1.34
C LEU A 212 6.02 15.84 -1.73
N SER A 213 6.34 15.87 -3.02
CA SER A 213 7.72 15.79 -3.52
C SER A 213 8.58 16.96 -3.03
N ALA A 214 8.08 18.20 -3.11
CA ALA A 214 8.78 19.37 -2.60
C ALA A 214 9.07 19.26 -1.10
N ARG A 215 8.11 18.78 -0.31
CA ARG A 215 8.30 18.57 1.13
C ARG A 215 9.33 17.48 1.41
N MET A 216 9.32 16.38 0.67
CA MET A 216 10.30 15.31 0.80
C MET A 216 11.72 15.79 0.47
N ILE A 217 11.89 16.57 -0.61
CA ILE A 217 13.18 17.18 -0.99
C ILE A 217 13.69 18.12 0.11
N GLU A 218 12.80 18.99 0.62
CA GLU A 218 13.13 19.93 1.70
C GLU A 218 13.63 19.20 2.97
N LEU A 219 12.97 18.11 3.35
CA LEU A 219 13.34 17.31 4.52
C LEU A 219 14.67 16.59 4.35
N THR A 220 14.93 16.05 3.16
CA THR A 220 16.23 15.45 2.82
C THR A 220 17.34 16.49 2.89
N ALA A 221 17.11 17.69 2.35
CA ALA A 221 18.08 18.79 2.42
C ALA A 221 18.37 19.25 3.86
N GLN A 222 17.41 19.07 4.77
CA GLN A 222 17.58 19.31 6.21
C GLN A 222 18.27 18.15 6.95
N GLY A 223 18.61 17.05 6.27
CA GLY A 223 19.22 15.86 6.85
C GLY A 223 18.25 14.98 7.66
N VAL A 224 16.94 15.22 7.58
CA VAL A 224 15.93 14.48 8.34
C VAL A 224 15.82 13.06 7.79
N GLY A 225 16.17 12.06 8.62
CA GLY A 225 16.17 10.64 8.24
C GLY A 225 17.46 10.17 7.57
N THR A 226 18.51 11.00 7.54
CA THR A 226 19.84 10.57 7.08
C THR A 226 20.65 10.06 8.28
N THR A 227 21.07 8.80 8.25
CA THR A 227 22.07 8.24 9.17
C THR A 227 23.45 8.59 8.62
N THR A 228 24.09 9.63 9.16
CA THR A 228 25.50 9.92 8.84
C THR A 228 26.37 8.81 9.43
N LYS A 229 26.78 7.85 8.58
CA LYS A 229 27.93 7.00 8.89
C LYS A 229 29.15 7.93 8.97
N GLN A 230 29.58 8.26 10.18
CA GLN A 230 30.86 8.90 10.42
C GLN A 230 31.94 8.02 9.78
N ALA A 231 32.67 8.55 8.80
CA ALA A 231 33.84 7.88 8.26
C ALA A 231 34.89 7.84 9.38
N GLU A 232 35.40 6.64 9.71
CA GLU A 232 36.51 6.52 10.65
C GLU A 232 37.71 7.33 10.11
N PRO A 233 38.38 8.13 10.95
CA PRO A 233 39.53 8.91 10.52
C PRO A 233 40.64 7.96 10.09
N ILE A 234 41.10 8.09 8.84
CA ILE A 234 42.24 7.36 8.30
C ILE A 234 43.47 7.71 9.16
N SER A 235 43.89 6.78 10.03
CA SER A 235 45.14 6.92 10.77
C SER A 235 46.32 6.77 9.81
N LYS A 236 47.20 7.78 9.80
CA LYS A 236 48.39 7.85 8.94
C LYS A 236 49.54 6.99 9.48
N GLU A 237 49.37 5.67 9.58
CA GLU A 237 50.44 4.76 10.06
C GLU A 237 50.77 3.60 9.13
N THR A 238 50.71 3.80 7.80
CA THR A 238 51.27 2.86 6.82
C THR A 238 52.21 3.55 5.83
N GLU A 239 53.15 4.33 6.37
CA GLU A 239 54.31 4.77 5.59
C GLU A 239 55.56 4.62 6.46
N LYS A 240 56.14 3.40 6.46
CA LYS A 240 57.58 3.10 6.69
C LYS A 240 57.75 1.61 7.03
N THR A 241 57.90 0.75 6.03
CA THR A 241 58.94 -0.30 6.06
C THR A 241 59.09 -0.96 4.69
N SER A 242 60.04 -0.47 3.88
CA SER A 242 60.88 -1.29 2.99
C SER A 242 61.91 -0.40 2.30
N LEU A 243 62.90 0.03 3.08
CA LEU A 243 64.24 0.34 2.60
C LEU A 243 65.17 -0.37 3.58
N GLY A 244 65.81 -1.44 3.10
CA GLY A 244 66.68 -2.31 3.88
C GLY A 244 66.78 -3.68 3.22
#